data_AF-A0A9P6YLS1-F1
#
_entry.id   AF-A0A9P6YLS1-F1
#
_cell.length_a   1.000
_cell.length_b   1.000
_cell.length_c   1.000
_cell.angle_alpha   90.00
_cell.angle_beta   90.00
_cell.angle_gamma   90.00
#
_symmetry.space_group_name_H-M   'P 1'
#
loop_
_entity.id
_entity.type
_entity.pdbx_description
1 polymer ?
#
loop_
_entity_poly.entity_id
_entity_poly.type
_entity_poly.pdbx_seq_one_letter_code
_entity_poly.pdbx_strand_id
1 'polypeptide(L)'
;MIRSECGRVLRWYLSYLPGGKPKSCLYHPNNSFTRSHSIECLHMHGRLQLPLSVEDNMSFILNKLPLKKFRSSHKVSAWSVR
;
A
#
# COMPACT_ATOMS: atom_id res chain seq x y z
N MET A 1 -14.39 -1.30 -7.50
CA MET A 1 -13.17 -0.47 -7.50
C MET A 1 -12.17 -1.04 -8.48
N ILE A 2 -11.80 -0.24 -9.47
CA ILE A 2 -10.81 -0.57 -10.49
C ILE A 2 -9.43 -0.54 -9.81
N ARG A 3 -8.55 -1.48 -10.11
CA ARG A 3 -7.27 -1.68 -9.40
C ARG A 3 -6.35 -0.44 -9.38
N SER A 4 -6.47 0.45 -10.38
CA SER A 4 -5.83 1.77 -10.40
C SER A 4 -6.34 2.71 -9.31
N GLU A 5 -7.60 2.57 -8.92
CA GLU A 5 -8.23 3.30 -7.81
C GLU A 5 -7.69 2.79 -6.48
N CYS A 6 -7.52 1.48 -6.26
CA CYS A 6 -6.95 0.98 -5.01
C CYS A 6 -5.54 1.52 -4.74
N GLY A 7 -4.65 1.49 -5.74
CA GLY A 7 -3.31 2.08 -5.60
C GLY A 7 -3.34 3.60 -5.40
N ARG A 8 -4.28 4.33 -6.04
CA ARG A 8 -4.49 5.77 -5.81
C ARG A 8 -5.07 6.06 -4.44
N VAL A 9 -5.99 5.24 -3.95
CA VAL A 9 -6.63 5.35 -2.63
C VAL A 9 -5.62 5.06 -1.53
N LEU A 10 -4.78 4.02 -1.68
CA LEU A 10 -3.68 3.75 -0.75
C LEU A 10 -2.67 4.89 -0.75
N ARG A 11 -2.25 5.37 -1.93
CA ARG A 11 -1.38 6.55 -2.03
C ARG A 11 -2.03 7.79 -1.41
N TRP A 12 -3.33 8.00 -1.58
CA TRP A 12 -4.04 9.11 -0.96
C TRP A 12 -4.12 8.98 0.56
N TYR A 13 -4.49 7.79 1.06
CA TYR A 13 -4.59 7.49 2.49
C TYR A 13 -3.27 7.70 3.21
N LEU A 14 -2.17 7.24 2.60
CA LEU A 14 -0.83 7.41 3.12
C LEU A 14 -0.20 8.78 2.78
N SER A 15 -0.92 9.65 2.05
CA SER A 15 -0.49 11.00 1.67
C SER A 15 0.72 11.09 0.73
N TYR A 16 0.80 10.17 -0.23
CA TYR A 16 1.78 10.13 -1.31
C TYR A 16 1.36 10.98 -2.52
N LEU A 17 0.16 11.57 -2.51
CA LEU A 17 -0.32 12.47 -3.57
C LEU A 17 -0.21 13.94 -3.15
N PRO A 18 0.05 14.87 -4.09
CA PRO A 18 0.04 16.30 -3.80
C PRO A 18 -1.31 16.71 -3.19
N GLY A 19 -1.28 17.31 -2.00
CA GLY A 19 -2.49 17.72 -1.26
C GLY A 19 -3.09 16.66 -0.34
N GLY A 20 -2.55 15.43 -0.30
CA GLY A 20 -2.91 14.45 0.73
C GLY A 20 -2.37 14.87 2.09
N LYS A 21 -3.23 14.99 3.10
CA LYS A 21 -2.82 15.24 4.50
C LYS A 21 -2.68 13.90 5.23
N PRO A 22 -1.51 13.59 5.81
CA PRO A 22 -1.30 12.34 6.54
C PRO A 22 -2.32 12.21 7.66
N LYS A 23 -3.04 11.08 7.70
CA LYS A 23 -3.87 10.75 8.86
C LYS A 23 -3.00 10.35 10.03
N SER A 24 -3.50 10.42 11.25
CA SER A 24 -2.82 9.86 12.41
C SER A 24 -2.67 8.34 12.26
N CYS A 25 -1.56 7.80 12.78
CA CYS A 25 -1.34 6.37 12.81
C CYS A 25 -2.31 5.70 13.79
N LEU A 26 -2.88 4.57 13.41
CA LEU A 26 -3.76 3.78 14.28
C LEU A 26 -3.05 3.26 15.53
N TYR A 27 -1.75 2.94 15.41
CA TYR A 27 -0.94 2.42 16.51
C TYR A 27 -0.23 3.53 17.30
N HIS A 28 -0.02 4.69 16.68
CA HIS A 28 0.68 5.83 17.27
C HIS A 28 -0.11 7.13 16.99
N PRO A 29 -1.14 7.44 17.78
CA PRO A 29 -2.07 8.55 17.49
C PRO A 29 -1.41 9.91 17.34
N ASN A 30 -0.28 10.11 18.03
CA ASN A 30 0.52 11.34 18.00
C ASN A 30 1.39 11.47 16.75
N ASN A 31 1.55 10.40 15.98
CA ASN A 31 2.39 10.38 14.81
C ASN A 31 1.53 10.36 13.55
N SER A 32 1.88 11.21 12.60
CA SER A 32 1.32 11.15 11.25
C SER A 32 1.73 9.85 10.56
N PHE A 33 0.76 9.21 9.91
CA PHE A 33 0.92 8.00 9.12
C PHE A 33 1.52 8.35 7.75
N THR A 34 2.80 8.72 7.78
CA THR A 34 3.59 9.07 6.60
C THR A 34 4.18 7.81 5.94
N ARG A 35 4.79 8.01 4.77
CA ARG A 35 5.52 6.97 4.03
C ARG A 35 6.54 6.22 4.88
N SER A 36 7.49 6.93 5.49
CA SER A 36 8.54 6.33 6.32
C SER A 36 7.96 5.63 7.54
N HIS A 37 7.03 6.30 8.23
CA HIS A 37 6.39 5.73 9.40
C HIS A 37 5.61 4.45 9.07
N SER A 38 4.99 4.35 7.90
CA SER A 38 4.25 3.15 7.50
C SER A 38 5.15 1.92 7.34
N ILE A 39 6.41 2.11 6.88
CA ILE A 39 7.38 1.02 6.71
C ILE A 39 7.79 0.45 8.06
N GLU A 40 8.12 1.33 9.01
CA GLU A 40 8.54 0.96 10.36
C GLU A 40 7.37 0.42 11.18
N CYS A 41 6.27 1.18 11.25
CA CYS A 41 5.12 0.88 12.10
C CYS A 41 4.42 -0.42 11.70
N LEU A 42 4.37 -0.75 10.41
CA LEU A 42 3.77 -2.00 9.93
C LEU A 42 4.80 -3.10 9.68
N HIS A 43 6.09 -2.84 9.91
CA HIS A 43 7.18 -3.76 9.61
C HIS A 43 7.06 -4.33 8.17
N MET A 44 6.90 -3.42 7.20
CA MET A 44 6.50 -3.78 5.83
C MET A 44 7.49 -4.74 5.16
N HIS A 45 8.79 -4.57 5.37
CA HIS A 45 9.80 -5.45 4.78
C HIS A 45 9.58 -6.92 5.16
N GLY A 46 9.38 -7.20 6.45
CA GLY A 46 9.14 -8.56 6.92
C GLY A 46 7.80 -9.12 6.43
N ARG A 47 6.73 -8.32 6.50
CA ARG A 47 5.39 -8.77 6.10
C ARG A 47 5.27 -9.03 4.60
N LEU A 48 5.95 -8.22 3.78
CA LEU A 48 5.90 -8.29 2.33
C LEU A 48 7.05 -9.11 1.75
N GLN A 49 7.93 -9.66 2.61
CA GLN A 49 9.12 -10.42 2.24
C GLN A 49 9.99 -9.63 1.23
N LEU A 50 10.13 -8.33 1.46
CA LEU A 50 10.94 -7.45 0.63
C LEU A 50 12.35 -7.29 1.21
N PRO A 51 13.38 -7.21 0.35
CA PRO A 51 14.72 -6.85 0.81
C PRO A 51 14.72 -5.49 1.50
N LEU A 52 15.53 -5.35 2.55
CA LEU A 52 15.74 -4.06 3.24
C LEU A 52 16.37 -3.00 2.32
N SER A 53 16.97 -3.41 1.20
CA SER A 53 17.52 -2.50 0.19
C SER A 53 16.44 -1.72 -0.59
N VAL A 54 15.17 -2.11 -0.47
CA VAL A 54 14.07 -1.42 -1.13
C VAL A 54 13.60 -0.26 -0.26
N GLU A 55 14.09 0.95 -0.51
CA GLU A 55 13.70 2.14 0.28
C GLU A 55 12.19 2.42 0.27
N ASP A 56 11.48 2.06 -0.81
CA ASP A 56 10.03 2.22 -0.90
C ASP A 56 9.32 0.94 -1.27
N ASN A 57 9.00 0.18 -0.23
CA ASN A 57 8.21 -1.03 -0.30
C ASN A 57 6.89 -0.82 -1.05
N MET A 58 6.24 0.32 -0.85
CA MET A 58 4.93 0.60 -1.43
C MET A 58 5.03 0.86 -2.92
N SER A 59 5.94 1.76 -3.37
CA SER A 59 6.12 1.95 -4.83
C SER A 59 6.63 0.69 -5.51
N PHE A 60 7.53 -0.06 -4.86
CA PHE A 60 8.02 -1.32 -5.41
C PHE A 60 6.89 -2.30 -5.68
N ILE A 61 6.01 -2.55 -4.69
CA ILE A 61 4.86 -3.44 -4.86
C ILE A 61 3.89 -2.89 -5.88
N LEU A 62 3.52 -1.61 -5.77
CA LEU A 62 2.53 -1.00 -6.66
C LEU A 62 2.96 -1.06 -8.13
N ASN A 63 4.26 -0.96 -8.40
CA ASN A 63 4.82 -1.09 -9.76
C ASN A 63 4.87 -2.54 -10.25
N LYS A 64 4.94 -3.53 -9.35
CA LYS A 64 4.93 -4.97 -9.67
C LYS A 64 3.51 -5.52 -9.84
N LEU A 65 2.48 -4.80 -9.39
CA LEU A 65 1.10 -5.27 -9.55
C LEU A 65 0.77 -5.40 -11.04
N PRO A 66 0.30 -6.57 -11.51
CA PRO A 66 0.06 -6.81 -12.92
C PRO A 66 -0.96 -5.82 -13.45
N LEU A 67 -0.62 -4.99 -14.44
CA LEU A 67 -1.51 -3.96 -14.99
C LEU A 67 -2.69 -4.51 -15.81
N LYS A 68 -2.62 -5.78 -16.26
CA LYS A 68 -3.73 -6.45 -16.96
C LYS A 68 -4.85 -6.80 -15.99
N LYS A 69 -6.11 -6.54 -16.36
CA LYS A 69 -7.28 -7.11 -15.66
C LYS A 69 -7.10 -8.63 -15.61
N PHE A 70 -7.27 -9.24 -14.43
CA PHE A 70 -7.40 -10.69 -14.35
C PHE A 70 -8.64 -11.09 -15.15
N ARG A 71 -8.46 -11.74 -16.30
CA ARG A 71 -9.55 -12.11 -17.23
C ARG A 71 -10.45 -13.25 -16.70
N SER A 72 -10.17 -13.78 -15.51
CA SER A 72 -10.85 -14.94 -14.97
C SER A 72 -11.40 -14.66 -13.57
N SER A 73 -12.71 -14.83 -13.43
CA SER A 73 -13.48 -14.77 -12.17
C SER A 73 -12.84 -15.64 -11.07
N HIS A 74 -12.26 -16.78 -11.44
CA HIS A 74 -11.65 -17.74 -10.50
C HIS A 74 -10.37 -17.23 -9.81
N LYS A 75 -9.73 -16.16 -10.30
CA LYS A 75 -8.55 -15.57 -9.63
C LYS A 75 -8.89 -14.41 -8.69
N VAL A 76 -10.13 -13.92 -8.74
CA VAL A 76 -10.59 -12.80 -7.90
C VAL A 76 -10.99 -13.29 -6.51
N SER A 77 -11.47 -14.53 -6.40
CA SER A 77 -11.89 -15.15 -5.14
C SER A 77 -10.75 -15.27 -4.11
N ALA A 78 -9.50 -15.44 -4.56
CA ALA A 78 -8.33 -15.50 -3.69
C ALA A 78 -7.98 -14.15 -3.02
N TRP A 79 -8.51 -13.05 -3.55
CA TRP A 79 -8.26 -11.69 -3.04
C TRP A 79 -9.48 -11.04 -2.40
N SER A 80 -10.64 -11.70 -2.45
CA SER A 80 -11.81 -11.34 -1.64
C SER A 80 -11.68 -11.94 -0.25
N VAL A 81 -10.83 -11.35 0.57
CA VAL A 81 -10.89 -11.54 2.02
C VAL A 81 -11.89 -10.53 2.56
N ARG A 82 -12.88 -11.05 3.29
CA ARG A 82 -14.01 -10.32 3.89
C ARG A 82 -13.61 -9.70 5.22
#